data_AF-A0A972G0E6-F1
#
_entry.id   AF-A0A972G0E6-F1
#
_cell.length_a   1.000
_cell.length_b   1.000
_cell.length_c   1.000
_cell.angle_alpha   90.00
_cell.angle_beta   90.00
_cell.angle_gamma   90.00
#
_symmetry.space_group_name_H-M   'P 1'
#
loop_
_entity.id
_entity.type
_entity.pdbx_description
1 polymer ?
#
loop_
_entity_poly.entity_id
_entity_poly.type
_entity_poly.pdbx_seq_one_letter_code
_entity_poly.pdbx_strand_id
1 'polypeptide(L)'
;MGESIRVKIRDAYAQIKAGKAMFEEGLKALSNALETVGACEDHLLQRGLESLPECNVPVTEHRKEHRMGRAPKIDCDPELQAFLIARIDRLTYAQIAQKVAEHFPEPRRVGKSAIHAWFKKRQRG
;
A
#
# COMPACT_ATOMS: atom_id res chain seq x y z
N MET A 1 -66.36 16.17 27.58
CA MET A 1 -64.95 16.57 27.33
C MET A 1 -63.99 15.38 27.30
N GLY A 2 -64.09 14.39 28.21
CA GLY A 2 -63.15 13.25 28.27
C GLY A 2 -63.21 12.24 27.10
N GLU A 3 -64.32 12.14 26.36
CA GLU A 3 -64.45 11.21 25.23
C GLU A 3 -63.72 11.70 23.97
N SER A 4 -63.72 13.01 23.73
CA SER A 4 -62.97 13.65 22.63
C SER A 4 -61.45 13.49 22.80
N ILE A 5 -60.96 13.47 24.04
CA ILE A 5 -59.53 13.27 24.34
C ILE A 5 -59.11 11.82 24.06
N ARG A 6 -59.94 10.83 24.39
CA ARG A 6 -59.62 9.41 24.14
C ARG A 6 -59.53 9.07 22.66
N VAL A 7 -60.41 9.65 21.85
CA VAL A 7 -60.37 9.48 20.38
C VAL A 7 -59.07 10.06 19.81
N LYS A 8 -58.68 11.27 20.22
CA LYS A 8 -57.42 11.89 19.80
C LYS A 8 -56.19 11.06 20.18
N ILE A 9 -56.17 10.49 21.39
CA ILE A 9 -55.07 9.61 21.84
C ILE A 9 -54.99 8.35 20.99
N ARG A 10 -56.14 7.72 20.68
CA ARG A 10 -56.18 6.53 19.83
C ARG A 10 -55.67 6.82 18.42
N ASP A 11 -56.10 7.93 17.84
CA ASP A 11 -55.71 8.31 16.48
C ASP A 11 -54.22 8.68 16.42
N ALA A 12 -53.70 9.38 17.44
CA ALA A 12 -52.27 9.64 17.58
C ALA A 12 -51.45 8.33 17.71
N TYR A 13 -51.95 7.36 18.48
CA TYR A 13 -51.30 6.05 18.60
C TYR A 13 -51.27 5.28 17.27
N ALA A 14 -52.37 5.35 16.50
CA ALA A 14 -52.43 4.75 15.17
C ALA A 14 -51.43 5.42 14.20
N GLN A 15 -51.31 6.75 14.25
CA GLN A 15 -50.33 7.50 13.44
C GLN A 15 -48.89 7.13 13.82
N ILE A 16 -48.58 7.04 15.12
CA ILE A 16 -47.25 6.63 15.59
C ILE A 16 -46.93 5.20 15.12
N LYS A 17 -47.90 4.28 15.21
CA LYS A 17 -47.71 2.89 14.77
C LYS A 17 -47.48 2.81 13.25
N ALA A 18 -48.23 3.58 12.47
CA ALA A 18 -48.04 3.66 11.02
C ALA A 18 -46.68 4.26 10.66
N GLY A 19 -46.28 5.36 11.32
CA GLY A 19 -44.96 5.98 11.14
C GLY A 19 -43.82 5.02 11.47
N LYS A 20 -43.93 4.27 12.57
CA LYS A 20 -42.94 3.24 12.94
C LYS A 20 -42.80 2.17 11.85
N ALA A 21 -43.90 1.64 11.33
CA ALA A 21 -43.87 0.62 10.28
C ALA A 21 -43.23 1.16 8.98
N MET A 22 -43.51 2.43 8.62
CA MET A 22 -42.88 3.08 7.48
C MET A 22 -41.36 3.24 7.67
N PHE A 23 -40.91 3.59 8.87
CA PHE A 23 -39.48 3.67 9.17
C PHE A 23 -38.80 2.30 9.14
N GLU A 24 -39.42 1.26 9.67
CA GLU A 24 -38.89 -0.10 9.61
C GLU A 24 -38.72 -0.58 8.17
N GLU A 25 -39.71 -0.33 7.31
CA GLU A 25 -39.62 -0.65 5.88
C GLU A 25 -38.54 0.20 5.17
N GLY A 26 -38.45 1.49 5.50
CA GLY A 26 -37.41 2.38 4.96
C GLY A 26 -36.00 1.94 5.34
N LEU A 27 -35.78 1.54 6.60
CA LEU A 27 -34.49 1.02 7.06
C LEU A 27 -34.14 -0.29 6.37
N LYS A 28 -35.13 -1.17 6.16
CA LYS A 28 -34.93 -2.41 5.40
C LYS A 28 -34.54 -2.13 3.95
N ALA A 29 -35.22 -1.19 3.30
CA ALA A 29 -34.89 -0.78 1.93
C ALA A 29 -33.46 -0.22 1.84
N LEU A 30 -33.02 0.57 2.84
CA LEU A 30 -31.65 1.09 2.90
C LEU A 30 -30.62 -0.02 3.13
N SER A 31 -30.91 -0.99 4.00
CA SER A 31 -30.03 -2.16 4.20
C SER A 31 -29.82 -2.93 2.90
N ASN A 32 -30.91 -3.22 2.18
CA ASN A 32 -30.84 -3.91 0.89
C ASN A 32 -30.08 -3.10 -0.17
N ALA A 33 -30.25 -1.78 -0.18
CA ALA A 33 -29.52 -0.90 -1.08
C ALA A 33 -28.00 -0.93 -0.80
N LEU A 34 -27.59 -0.92 0.48
CA LEU A 34 -26.18 -1.03 0.87
C LEU A 34 -25.58 -2.38 0.44
N GLU A 35 -26.30 -3.48 0.67
CA GLU A 35 -25.88 -4.81 0.21
C GLU A 35 -25.72 -4.86 -1.32
N THR A 36 -26.64 -4.24 -2.05
CA THR A 36 -26.59 -4.14 -3.52
C THR A 36 -25.36 -3.36 -3.98
N VAL A 37 -25.03 -2.24 -3.31
CA VAL A 37 -23.81 -1.47 -3.62
C VAL A 37 -22.56 -2.31 -3.36
N GLY A 38 -22.47 -3.01 -2.24
CA GLY A 38 -21.35 -3.90 -1.95
C GLY A 38 -21.17 -4.99 -3.01
N ALA A 39 -22.27 -5.64 -3.43
CA ALA A 39 -22.23 -6.62 -4.51
C ALA A 39 -21.76 -6.03 -5.86
N CYS A 40 -22.15 -4.78 -6.16
CA CYS A 40 -21.67 -4.07 -7.34
C CYS A 40 -20.17 -3.77 -7.26
N GLU A 41 -19.67 -3.33 -6.10
CA GLU A 41 -18.24 -3.09 -5.88
C GLU A 41 -17.42 -4.36 -6.09
N ASP A 42 -17.84 -5.47 -5.49
CA ASP A 42 -17.18 -6.77 -5.64
C ASP A 42 -17.17 -7.21 -7.11
N HIS A 43 -18.29 -7.07 -7.82
CA HIS A 43 -18.38 -7.41 -9.22
C HIS A 43 -17.48 -6.53 -10.10
N LEU A 44 -17.36 -5.23 -9.79
CA LEU A 44 -16.45 -4.32 -10.50
C LEU A 44 -14.99 -4.68 -10.26
N LEU A 45 -14.61 -5.02 -9.03
CA LEU A 45 -13.27 -5.47 -8.69
C LEU A 45 -12.92 -6.75 -9.43
N GLN A 46 -13.79 -7.75 -9.39
CA GLN A 46 -13.57 -9.03 -10.05
C GLN A 46 -13.44 -8.85 -11.57
N ARG A 47 -14.33 -8.07 -12.19
CA ARG A 47 -14.23 -7.74 -13.62
C ARG A 47 -12.93 -7.00 -13.96
N GLY A 48 -12.49 -6.09 -13.08
CA GLY A 48 -11.21 -5.40 -13.22
C GLY A 48 -10.04 -6.38 -13.24
N LEU A 49 -10.02 -7.35 -12.34
CA LEU A 49 -9.00 -8.40 -12.28
C LEU A 49 -9.04 -9.31 -13.51
N GLU A 50 -10.22 -9.73 -13.96
CA GLU A 50 -10.40 -10.54 -15.17
C GLU A 50 -10.00 -9.79 -16.45
N SER A 51 -10.10 -8.46 -16.45
CA SER A 51 -9.68 -7.62 -17.58
C SER A 51 -8.18 -7.33 -17.64
N LEU A 52 -7.41 -7.75 -16.62
CA LEU A 52 -5.97 -7.59 -16.64
C LEU A 52 -5.36 -8.46 -17.76
N PRO A 53 -4.45 -7.91 -18.58
CA PRO A 53 -3.79 -8.69 -19.61
C PRO A 53 -2.99 -9.83 -18.98
N GLU A 54 -3.12 -11.03 -19.53
CA GLU A 54 -2.34 -12.19 -19.09
C GLU A 54 -0.83 -11.92 -19.23
N CYS A 55 -0.10 -12.01 -18.12
CA CYS A 55 1.35 -11.90 -18.12
C CYS A 55 1.96 -13.27 -18.48
N ASN A 56 1.99 -13.58 -19.77
CA ASN A 56 2.53 -14.84 -20.31
C ASN A 56 4.07 -14.86 -20.47
N VAL A 57 4.78 -13.92 -19.83
CA VAL A 57 6.24 -13.86 -19.87
C VAL A 57 6.80 -14.93 -18.92
N PRO A 58 7.58 -15.92 -19.44
CA PRO A 58 8.16 -16.96 -18.59
C PRO A 58 9.10 -16.34 -17.55
N VAL A 59 9.02 -16.84 -16.32
CA VAL A 59 9.71 -16.29 -15.13
C VAL A 59 11.25 -16.34 -15.23
N THR A 60 11.82 -16.94 -16.27
CA THR A 60 13.09 -17.68 -16.12
C THR A 60 14.36 -17.10 -16.74
N GLU A 61 14.35 -16.00 -17.49
CA GLU A 61 15.62 -15.31 -17.86
C GLU A 61 15.67 -13.86 -17.34
N HIS A 62 14.56 -13.12 -17.42
CA HIS A 62 14.44 -11.77 -16.86
C HIS A 62 14.82 -11.70 -15.36
N ARG A 63 14.39 -12.68 -14.53
CA ARG A 63 14.79 -12.72 -13.10
C ARG A 63 16.29 -12.99 -12.89
N LYS A 64 16.96 -13.69 -13.80
CA LYS A 64 18.41 -13.90 -13.74
C LYS A 64 19.16 -12.62 -14.12
N GLU A 65 18.65 -11.85 -15.08
CA GLU A 65 19.17 -10.52 -15.44
C GLU A 65 19.06 -9.51 -14.30
N HIS A 66 18.00 -9.59 -13.48
CA HIS A 66 17.86 -8.81 -12.24
C HIS A 66 18.94 -9.13 -11.19
N ARG A 67 19.75 -10.18 -11.39
CA ARG A 67 20.85 -10.62 -10.51
C ARG A 67 20.40 -10.76 -9.05
N MET A 68 19.16 -11.24 -8.85
CA MET A 68 18.63 -11.47 -7.51
C MET A 68 19.54 -12.45 -6.75
N GLY A 69 19.94 -12.09 -5.53
CA GLY A 69 20.81 -12.92 -4.68
C GLY A 69 22.32 -12.69 -4.84
N ARG A 70 22.79 -11.89 -5.80
CA ARG A 70 24.22 -11.51 -5.85
C ARG A 70 24.54 -10.50 -4.74
N ALA A 71 25.55 -10.80 -3.93
CA ALA A 71 26.03 -9.86 -2.92
C ALA A 71 26.37 -8.50 -3.55
N PRO A 72 25.93 -7.37 -2.97
CA PRO A 72 26.24 -6.03 -3.45
C PRO A 72 27.74 -5.83 -3.62
N LYS A 73 28.17 -5.04 -4.62
CA LYS A 73 29.59 -4.78 -4.90
C LYS A 73 30.38 -4.38 -3.65
N ILE A 74 29.76 -3.59 -2.78
CA ILE A 74 30.37 -3.11 -1.53
C ILE A 74 30.65 -4.26 -0.57
N ASP A 75 29.75 -5.24 -0.45
CA ASP A 75 29.91 -6.39 0.46
C ASP A 75 31.08 -7.30 0.03
N CYS A 76 31.41 -7.33 -1.26
CA CYS A 76 32.49 -8.16 -1.82
C CYS A 76 33.87 -7.45 -1.90
N ASP A 77 33.97 -6.18 -1.52
CA ASP A 77 35.17 -5.36 -1.73
C ASP A 77 35.63 -4.71 -0.41
N PRO A 78 36.58 -5.33 0.32
CA PRO A 78 37.04 -4.83 1.63
C PRO A 78 37.68 -3.44 1.56
N GLU A 79 38.39 -3.14 0.46
CA GLU A 79 39.04 -1.85 0.25
C GLU A 79 37.99 -0.74 0.03
N LEU A 80 36.96 -1.03 -0.76
CA LEU A 80 35.82 -0.12 -0.93
C LEU A 80 35.08 0.08 0.39
N GLN A 81 34.87 -0.96 1.19
CA GLN A 81 34.27 -0.82 2.52
C GLN A 81 35.09 0.11 3.42
N ALA A 82 36.40 -0.12 3.53
CA ALA A 82 37.28 0.72 4.33
C ALA A 82 37.23 2.19 3.88
N PHE A 83 37.24 2.43 2.57
CA PHE A 83 37.15 3.76 1.99
C PHE A 83 35.84 4.47 2.36
N LEU A 84 34.70 3.76 2.31
CA LEU A 84 33.39 4.28 2.66
C LEU A 84 33.29 4.56 4.16
N ILE A 85 33.70 3.63 5.03
CA ILE A 85 33.66 3.79 6.49
C ILE A 85 34.44 5.03 6.93
N ALA A 86 35.64 5.25 6.38
CA ALA A 86 36.48 6.39 6.73
C ALA A 86 35.86 7.76 6.39
N ARG A 87 34.79 7.79 5.57
CA ARG A 87 34.20 9.01 5.02
C ARG A 87 32.72 9.19 5.37
N ILE A 88 32.05 8.15 5.85
CA ILE A 88 30.59 8.14 6.06
C ILE A 88 30.13 9.16 7.11
N ASP A 89 31.00 9.45 8.10
CA ASP A 89 30.70 10.41 9.16
C ASP A 89 30.99 11.87 8.78
N ARG A 90 31.71 12.10 7.67
CA ARG A 90 32.23 13.43 7.29
C ARG A 90 31.69 13.95 5.98
N LEU A 91 31.17 13.07 5.12
CA LEU A 91 30.71 13.39 3.78
C LEU A 91 29.29 12.84 3.55
N THR A 92 28.53 13.54 2.71
CA THR A 92 27.23 13.04 2.24
C THR A 92 27.40 11.87 1.26
N TYR A 93 26.41 11.01 1.13
CA TYR A 93 26.47 9.87 0.19
C TYR A 93 26.74 10.27 -1.27
N ALA A 94 26.29 11.45 -1.69
CA ALA A 94 26.58 11.97 -3.03
C ALA A 94 28.06 12.34 -3.19
N GLN A 95 28.63 13.04 -2.20
CA GLN A 95 30.06 13.39 -2.18
C GLN A 95 30.93 12.13 -2.11
N ILE A 96 30.52 11.12 -1.34
CA ILE A 96 31.23 9.85 -1.25
C ILE A 96 31.20 9.13 -2.61
N ALA A 97 30.06 9.09 -3.31
CA ALA A 97 29.98 8.49 -4.65
C ALA A 97 30.91 9.18 -5.66
N GLN A 98 31.02 10.52 -5.60
CA GLN A 98 31.98 11.26 -6.42
C GLN A 98 33.43 10.88 -6.07
N LYS A 99 33.78 10.83 -4.78
CA LYS A 99 35.11 10.39 -4.33
C LYS A 99 35.43 8.94 -4.70
N VAL A 100 34.42 8.07 -4.73
CA VAL A 100 34.57 6.71 -5.24
C VAL A 100 34.85 6.72 -6.75
N ALA A 101 34.18 7.56 -7.52
CA ALA A 101 34.43 7.67 -8.96
C ALA A 101 35.83 8.22 -9.30
N GLU A 102 36.35 9.13 -8.46
CA GLU A 102 37.71 9.66 -8.56
C GLU A 102 38.79 8.62 -8.18
N HIS A 103 38.53 7.76 -7.18
CA HIS A 103 39.55 6.88 -6.59
C HIS A 103 39.52 5.44 -7.14
N PHE A 104 38.36 4.94 -7.59
CA PHE A 104 38.20 3.56 -8.04
C PHE A 104 37.94 3.47 -9.55
N PRO A 105 38.42 2.40 -10.22
CA PRO A 105 38.15 2.16 -11.63
C PRO A 105 36.65 1.90 -11.86
N GLU A 106 36.16 2.20 -13.08
CA GLU A 106 34.73 2.13 -13.46
C GLU A 106 33.98 0.89 -12.94
N PRO A 107 34.53 -0.34 -13.03
CA PRO A 107 33.81 -1.54 -12.59
C PRO A 107 33.51 -1.57 -11.09
N ARG A 108 34.35 -0.93 -10.28
CA ARG A 108 34.27 -0.88 -8.80
C ARG A 108 33.47 0.32 -8.29
N ARG A 109 33.08 1.25 -9.16
CA ARG A 109 32.30 2.43 -8.76
C ARG A 109 30.90 2.04 -8.28
N VAL A 110 30.42 2.78 -7.29
CA VAL A 110 29.09 2.62 -6.69
C VAL A 110 28.41 3.98 -6.54
N GLY A 111 27.10 4.01 -6.79
CA GLY A 111 26.29 5.22 -6.66
C GLY A 111 25.80 5.46 -5.24
N LYS A 112 25.30 6.68 -4.97
CA LYS A 112 24.81 7.11 -3.65
C LYS A 112 23.81 6.14 -3.01
N SER A 113 22.89 5.58 -3.80
CA SER A 113 21.82 4.70 -3.31
C SER A 113 22.38 3.37 -2.81
N ALA A 114 23.40 2.83 -3.47
CA ALA A 114 24.08 1.61 -3.04
C ALA A 114 24.82 1.83 -1.71
N ILE A 115 25.49 2.99 -1.55
CA ILE A 115 26.18 3.37 -0.32
C ILE A 115 25.18 3.51 0.84
N HIS A 116 24.07 4.23 0.63
CA HIS A 116 23.02 4.40 1.64
C HIS A 116 22.40 3.05 2.05
N ALA A 117 22.03 2.21 1.09
CA ALA A 117 21.43 0.90 1.37
C ALA A 117 22.39 0.00 2.17
N TRP A 118 23.67 -0.01 1.80
CA TRP A 118 24.72 -0.74 2.50
C TRP A 118 24.90 -0.26 3.94
N PHE A 119 25.00 1.05 4.15
CA PHE A 119 25.18 1.60 5.50
C PHE A 119 23.96 1.36 6.39
N LYS A 120 22.74 1.51 5.85
CA LYS A 120 21.50 1.19 6.56
C LYS A 120 21.41 -0.29 6.95
N LYS A 121 21.83 -1.21 6.08
CA LYS A 121 21.90 -2.65 6.38
C LYS A 121 22.88 -2.91 7.54
N ARG A 122 24.03 -2.25 7.54
CA ARG A 122 25.06 -2.37 8.57
C ARG A 122 24.62 -1.86 9.95
N GLN A 123 23.78 -0.83 10.02
CA GLN A 123 23.26 -0.30 11.29
C GLN A 123 22.21 -1.19 11.97
N ARG A 124 21.62 -2.16 11.24
CA ARG A 124 20.56 -3.04 11.76
C ARG A 124 21.10 -4.35 12.34
N GLY A 125 22.40 -4.62 12.20
CA GLY A 125 23.09 -5.75 12.83
C GLY A 125 23.90 -5.25 14.01
#